data_AF-A0A7C3US09-F1
#
_entry.id   AF-A0A7C3US09-F1
#
_cell.length_a   1.000
_cell.length_b   1.000
_cell.length_c   1.000
_cell.angle_alpha   90.00
_cell.angle_beta   90.00
_cell.angle_gamma   90.00
#
_symmetry.space_group_name_H-M   'P 1'
#
loop_
_entity.id
_entity.type
_entity.pdbx_description
1 polymer ?
#
loop_
_entity_poly.entity_id
_entity_poly.type
_entity_poly.pdbx_seq_one_letter_code
_entity_poly.pdbx_strand_id
1 'polypeptide(L)'
;MIVGHKYKSLVAIASSSDAELGNLRVPLYAGVSYEHVDAIVTRALELDTSPGRLKNIIKETDWVVIKPNIVTSRSNPNCSYWYNGIEHPGQVTDLRVIKSLIGYLIKNCRPKRITIAEGGAEWRKNGELGTNPNQTEDGWTVTWPEFDNLSYIRIVEEYDKQYPGLVDIVDLNYDNIRFEPVPDPKNSGIHALQRIGQSVRPVELFGREAYIPDTGTLRTGYHIPETILKCDKIISVPAMKTHTCGTTLVMKNYVGILPNHPSGVVRKGDIHQGDMQKGFIDLFSYHPADYSLIEGFWSTEGNGPQWGDNIRHNVVIASSDPVAADTVGSAVMGFNPMDIEYLYYAKQKGFGTNNLDEIEIVGNPIENVRRKFNRAYGRRGVGFATMGNRAWLIKREDDENRYIFKSEERYIDLARFFGKTEIESATASVEVFSKYAQKGKLWASADGKMIIELNGERILTKETENGHRFAEYKIDIKLKEGSNLLSVHLKKCEKGFGFTALLCNDEGDGLYNIEYRIKV
;
A
#
# COMPACT_ATOMS: atom_id res chain seq x y z
N MET A 1 12.24 5.91 -30.57
CA MET A 1 13.55 5.70 -29.92
C MET A 1 13.63 6.65 -28.73
N ILE A 2 13.46 6.13 -27.52
CA ILE A 2 13.59 6.92 -26.28
C ILE A 2 14.98 6.60 -25.74
N VAL A 3 15.85 7.62 -25.73
CA VAL A 3 17.16 7.65 -25.06
C VAL A 3 16.92 7.20 -23.61
N GLY A 4 17.49 6.09 -23.13
CA GLY A 4 18.91 5.88 -22.92
C GLY A 4 19.26 6.33 -21.50
N HIS A 5 19.18 5.40 -20.54
CA HIS A 5 19.43 5.53 -19.09
C HIS A 5 18.42 6.34 -18.26
N LYS A 6 17.26 5.73 -17.95
CA LYS A 6 16.52 6.07 -16.74
C LYS A 6 17.38 5.57 -15.57
N TYR A 7 17.87 6.46 -14.70
CA TYR A 7 18.49 6.04 -13.45
C TYR A 7 17.53 5.09 -12.73
N LYS A 8 18.04 3.93 -12.26
CA LYS A 8 17.24 3.05 -11.41
C LYS A 8 16.83 3.82 -10.16
N SER A 9 15.62 3.58 -9.68
CA SER A 9 15.21 4.12 -8.38
C SER A 9 16.10 3.48 -7.31
N LEU A 10 16.64 4.27 -6.38
CA LEU A 10 17.47 3.76 -5.30
C LEU A 10 16.65 3.65 -4.03
N VAL A 11 16.74 2.51 -3.36
CA VAL A 11 16.13 2.29 -2.04
C VAL A 11 17.20 1.82 -1.06
N ALA A 12 17.39 2.60 -0.01
CA ALA A 12 18.28 2.26 1.09
C ALA A 12 17.55 1.45 2.16
N ILE A 13 18.19 0.40 2.65
CA ILE A 13 17.71 -0.41 3.77
C ILE A 13 18.80 -0.43 4.84
N ALA A 14 18.46 0.04 6.03
CA ALA A 14 19.29 -0.13 7.22
C ALA A 14 18.53 -0.93 8.27
N SER A 15 19.23 -1.75 9.04
CA SER A 15 18.64 -2.50 10.14
C SER A 15 19.54 -2.46 11.37
N SER A 16 18.99 -2.88 12.51
CA SER A 16 19.79 -3.03 13.73
C SER A 16 20.89 -4.10 13.65
N SER A 17 20.93 -4.89 12.58
CA SER A 17 22.00 -5.85 12.29
C SER A 17 23.03 -5.36 11.28
N ASP A 18 22.90 -4.13 10.74
CA ASP A 18 23.87 -3.55 9.80
C ASP A 18 25.27 -3.51 10.43
N ALA A 19 26.24 -4.13 9.75
CA ALA A 19 27.61 -4.25 10.20
C ALA A 19 28.29 -2.89 10.44
N GLU A 20 27.91 -1.88 9.66
CA GLU A 20 28.47 -0.52 9.74
C GLU A 20 28.03 0.24 11.01
N LEU A 21 27.05 -0.28 11.76
CA LEU A 21 26.65 0.29 13.05
C LEU A 21 27.64 -0.03 14.18
N GLY A 22 28.59 -0.95 13.98
CA GLY A 22 29.62 -1.28 14.97
C GLY A 22 29.03 -1.74 16.31
N ASN A 23 29.25 -0.95 17.37
CA ASN A 23 28.75 -1.19 18.73
C ASN A 23 27.28 -0.77 18.93
N LEU A 24 26.68 -0.08 17.97
CA LEU A 24 25.25 0.29 17.96
C LEU A 24 24.38 -0.76 17.24
N ARG A 25 24.92 -1.94 16.96
CA ARG A 25 24.11 -3.09 16.56
C ARG A 25 23.32 -3.60 17.77
N VAL A 26 22.05 -3.91 17.56
CA VAL A 26 21.17 -4.42 18.61
C VAL A 26 20.31 -5.58 18.09
N PRO A 27 20.30 -6.74 18.78
CA PRO A 27 19.49 -7.88 18.36
C PRO A 27 18.00 -7.58 18.56
N LEU A 28 17.13 -8.21 17.74
CA LEU A 28 15.68 -7.94 17.74
C LEU A 28 14.98 -8.16 19.09
N TYR A 29 15.52 -9.04 19.94
CA TYR A 29 14.95 -9.33 21.26
C TYR A 29 15.34 -8.31 22.34
N ALA A 30 16.32 -7.44 22.08
CA ALA A 30 16.77 -6.44 23.03
C ALA A 30 15.94 -5.14 22.91
N GLY A 31 16.00 -4.31 23.95
CA GLY A 31 15.48 -2.95 23.89
C GLY A 31 16.33 -2.10 22.94
N VAL A 32 15.68 -1.27 22.14
CA VAL A 32 16.32 -0.29 21.25
C VAL A 32 16.21 1.07 21.95
N SER A 33 17.32 1.81 22.06
CA SER A 33 17.34 3.18 22.61
C SER A 33 17.33 4.22 21.48
N TYR A 34 17.17 5.50 21.82
CA TYR A 34 17.29 6.60 20.87
C TYR A 34 18.59 6.57 20.06
N GLU A 35 19.74 6.28 20.67
CA GLU A 35 21.04 6.23 19.96
C GLU A 35 21.06 5.14 18.90
N HIS A 36 20.44 3.99 19.19
CA HIS A 36 20.29 2.90 18.23
C HIS A 36 19.36 3.31 17.08
N VAL A 37 18.20 3.91 17.39
CA VAL A 37 17.25 4.40 16.37
C VAL A 37 17.91 5.45 15.50
N ASP A 38 18.56 6.45 16.09
CA ASP A 38 19.23 7.55 15.39
C ASP A 38 20.33 7.04 14.45
N ALA A 39 21.11 6.04 14.89
CA ALA A 39 22.13 5.44 14.06
C ALA A 39 21.55 4.68 12.85
N ILE A 40 20.48 3.90 13.05
CA ILE A 40 19.81 3.16 11.96
C ILE A 40 19.14 4.13 10.96
N VAL A 41 18.44 5.14 11.46
CA VAL A 41 17.79 6.17 10.63
C VAL A 41 18.83 6.95 9.84
N THR A 42 19.88 7.47 10.51
CA THR A 42 20.96 8.19 9.83
C THR A 42 21.65 7.30 8.81
N ARG A 43 21.88 6.02 9.13
CA ARG A 43 22.46 5.06 8.18
C ARG A 43 21.61 4.91 6.92
N ALA A 44 20.29 4.74 7.04
CA ALA A 44 19.39 4.66 5.89
C ALA A 44 19.41 5.94 5.04
N LEU A 45 19.43 7.12 5.68
CA LEU A 45 19.48 8.41 4.98
C LEU A 45 20.82 8.65 4.27
N GLU A 46 21.95 8.25 4.87
CA GLU A 46 23.29 8.41 4.27
C GLU A 46 23.60 7.37 3.18
N LEU A 47 22.94 6.21 3.21
CA LEU A 47 23.01 5.22 2.15
C LEU A 47 22.38 5.72 0.84
N ASP A 48 21.39 6.62 0.91
CA ASP A 48 20.83 7.24 -0.28
C ASP A 48 21.81 8.23 -0.92
N THR A 49 22.41 7.77 -2.02
CA THR A 49 23.33 8.56 -2.85
C THR A 49 22.66 9.06 -4.13
N SER A 50 21.35 8.84 -4.29
CA SER A 50 20.60 9.25 -5.46
C SER A 50 20.53 10.78 -5.57
N PRO A 51 20.24 11.30 -6.78
CA PRO A 51 19.94 12.72 -6.94
C PRO A 51 18.79 13.20 -6.05
N GLY A 52 17.86 12.32 -5.66
CA GLY A 52 16.68 12.61 -4.86
C GLY A 52 16.90 12.58 -3.35
N ARG A 53 18.12 12.29 -2.86
CA ARG A 53 18.42 12.29 -1.42
C ARG A 53 18.10 13.64 -0.77
N LEU A 54 17.67 13.61 0.50
CA LEU A 54 17.23 14.80 1.26
C LEU A 54 18.18 16.00 1.14
N LYS A 55 19.49 15.78 1.28
CA LYS A 55 20.54 16.82 1.18
C LYS A 55 20.56 17.58 -0.14
N ASN A 56 20.02 17.00 -1.21
CA ASN A 56 19.99 17.62 -2.53
C ASN A 56 18.65 18.29 -2.82
N ILE A 57 17.54 17.76 -2.29
CA ILE A 57 16.19 18.18 -2.67
C ILE A 57 15.57 19.22 -1.72
N ILE A 58 16.05 19.30 -0.48
CA ILE A 58 15.60 20.29 0.50
C ILE A 58 16.52 21.51 0.44
N LYS A 59 15.91 22.68 0.35
CA LYS A 59 16.59 23.98 0.33
C LYS A 59 16.37 24.73 1.64
N GLU A 60 17.24 25.70 1.91
CA GLU A 60 17.13 26.55 3.10
C GLU A 60 15.86 27.42 3.14
N THR A 61 15.20 27.60 2.00
CA THR A 61 13.93 28.33 1.89
C THR A 61 12.69 27.48 2.17
N ASP A 62 12.84 26.16 2.16
CA ASP A 62 11.70 25.24 2.08
C ASP A 62 10.97 25.12 3.42
N TRP A 63 9.64 25.06 3.33
CA TRP A 63 8.78 24.52 4.36
C TRP A 63 8.61 23.01 4.15
N VAL A 64 9.21 22.23 5.04
CA VAL A 64 9.20 20.77 5.02
C VAL A 64 8.14 20.25 5.97
N VAL A 65 7.22 19.43 5.46
CA VAL A 65 6.23 18.69 6.25
C VAL A 65 6.70 17.25 6.44
N ILE A 66 6.81 16.82 7.69
CA ILE A 66 7.01 15.41 8.07
C ILE A 66 5.63 14.83 8.40
N LYS A 67 5.23 13.80 7.65
CA LYS A 67 3.94 13.11 7.78
C LYS A 67 4.15 11.75 8.47
N PRO A 68 4.08 11.67 9.80
CA PRO A 68 4.07 10.39 10.50
C PRO A 68 2.77 9.62 10.20
N ASN A 69 2.61 8.48 10.87
CA ASN A 69 1.37 7.74 11.00
C ASN A 69 0.94 7.74 12.47
N ILE A 70 -0.14 8.44 12.82
CA ILE A 70 -0.68 8.47 14.20
C ILE A 70 -2.18 8.14 14.17
N VAL A 71 -2.50 6.88 13.88
CA VAL A 71 -3.91 6.45 13.74
C VAL A 71 -4.65 6.53 15.08
N THR A 72 -3.96 6.11 16.14
CA THR A 72 -4.51 5.86 17.47
C THR A 72 -3.72 6.60 18.55
N SER A 73 -4.27 6.68 19.76
CA SER A 73 -3.61 7.31 20.92
C SER A 73 -3.88 6.53 22.18
N ARG A 74 -2.83 6.26 22.97
CA ARG A 74 -2.97 5.60 24.27
C ARG A 74 -3.78 6.40 25.29
N SER A 75 -3.94 7.72 25.08
CA SER A 75 -4.81 8.57 25.90
C SER A 75 -6.30 8.22 25.82
N ASN A 76 -6.72 7.46 24.81
CA ASN A 76 -8.09 6.97 24.67
C ASN A 76 -8.15 5.47 25.00
N PRO A 77 -8.74 5.03 26.12
CA PRO A 77 -8.81 3.61 26.47
C PRO A 77 -9.71 2.78 25.53
N ASN A 78 -10.56 3.43 24.73
CA ASN A 78 -11.53 2.78 23.85
C ASN A 78 -11.11 2.82 22.36
N CYS A 79 -9.81 2.71 22.08
CA CYS A 79 -9.27 2.75 20.73
C CYS A 79 -8.43 1.51 20.41
N SER A 80 -8.01 1.40 19.15
CA SER A 80 -7.20 0.28 18.64
C SER A 80 -5.80 0.16 19.26
N TYR A 81 -5.34 1.16 20.01
CA TYR A 81 -4.13 1.02 20.83
C TYR A 81 -4.28 -0.03 21.92
N TRP A 82 -5.49 -0.17 22.49
CA TRP A 82 -5.83 -1.09 23.57
C TRP A 82 -6.63 -2.27 23.04
N TYR A 83 -5.99 -3.13 22.26
CA TYR A 83 -6.64 -4.30 21.64
C TYR A 83 -6.21 -5.60 22.32
N ASN A 84 -7.19 -6.45 22.66
CA ASN A 84 -7.00 -7.71 23.41
C ASN A 84 -6.26 -7.56 24.75
N GLY A 85 -6.43 -6.43 25.43
CA GLY A 85 -5.81 -6.17 26.75
C GLY A 85 -4.30 -5.94 26.71
N ILE A 86 -3.73 -5.72 25.51
CA ILE A 86 -2.32 -5.35 25.33
C ILE A 86 -2.22 -4.04 24.55
N GLU A 87 -1.08 -3.38 24.66
CA GLU A 87 -0.76 -2.13 23.96
C GLU A 87 -0.23 -2.39 22.54
N HIS A 88 -0.56 -1.52 21.58
CA HIS A 88 -0.19 -1.67 20.16
C HIS A 88 0.63 -0.49 19.63
N PRO A 89 1.90 -0.34 20.05
CA PRO A 89 2.76 0.76 19.60
C PRO A 89 3.03 0.76 18.09
N GLY A 90 2.94 -0.39 17.40
CA GLY A 90 3.14 -0.49 15.94
C GLY A 90 2.11 0.24 15.07
N GLN A 91 1.07 0.82 15.70
CA GLN A 91 0.07 1.65 15.04
C GLN A 91 0.46 3.13 14.96
N VAL A 92 1.57 3.51 15.59
CA VAL A 92 2.10 4.86 15.63
C VAL A 92 3.55 4.83 15.18
N THR A 93 3.95 5.77 14.33
CA THR A 93 5.35 5.95 13.94
C THR A 93 6.19 6.15 15.19
N ASP A 94 7.29 5.41 15.32
CA ASP A 94 8.22 5.56 16.44
C ASP A 94 8.72 7.00 16.55
N LEU A 95 8.42 7.67 17.67
CA LEU A 95 8.72 9.09 17.87
C LEU A 95 10.22 9.39 17.83
N ARG A 96 11.07 8.39 18.10
CA ARG A 96 12.53 8.53 18.01
C ARG A 96 12.99 8.68 16.57
N VAL A 97 12.28 8.08 15.60
CA VAL A 97 12.53 8.25 14.17
C VAL A 97 12.23 9.69 13.76
N ILE A 98 11.12 10.26 14.25
CA ILE A 98 10.75 11.65 13.99
C ILE A 98 11.79 12.60 14.58
N LYS A 99 12.19 12.38 15.84
CA LYS A 99 13.24 13.15 16.50
C LYS A 99 14.57 13.10 15.74
N SER A 100 15.00 11.91 15.31
CA SER A 100 16.23 11.71 14.53
C SER A 100 16.16 12.41 13.18
N LEU A 101 15.05 12.26 12.45
CA LEU A 101 14.85 12.91 11.15
C LEU A 101 14.89 14.45 11.25
N ILE A 102 14.25 15.05 12.26
CA ILE A 102 14.33 16.51 12.48
C ILE A 102 15.79 16.94 12.70
N GLY A 103 16.51 16.23 13.57
CA GLY A 103 17.92 16.52 13.84
C GLY A 103 18.80 16.40 12.58
N TYR A 104 18.54 15.38 11.76
CA TYR A 104 19.20 15.19 10.48
C TYR A 104 18.93 16.35 9.51
N LEU A 105 17.67 16.78 9.38
CA LEU A 105 17.26 17.88 8.50
C LEU A 105 17.90 19.20 8.93
N ILE A 106 17.86 19.53 10.23
CA ILE A 106 18.49 20.75 10.76
C ILE A 106 20.00 20.75 10.48
N LYS A 107 20.67 19.63 10.77
CA LYS A 107 22.12 19.51 10.61
C LYS A 107 22.57 19.59 9.15
N ASN A 108 21.86 18.91 8.25
CA ASN A 108 22.34 18.62 6.90
C ASN A 108 21.61 19.38 5.78
N CYS A 109 20.37 19.82 6.01
CA CYS A 109 19.51 20.41 4.97
C CYS A 109 19.08 21.85 5.29
N ARG A 110 19.00 22.20 6.59
CA ARG A 110 18.70 23.54 7.12
C ARG A 110 17.44 24.20 6.52
N PRO A 111 16.28 23.51 6.45
CA PRO A 111 15.06 24.10 5.91
C PRO A 111 14.61 25.31 6.73
N LYS A 112 13.79 26.18 6.13
CA LYS A 112 13.23 27.36 6.79
C LYS A 112 12.25 27.02 7.90
N ARG A 113 11.50 25.93 7.73
CA ARG A 113 10.46 25.47 8.66
C ARG A 113 10.28 23.96 8.54
N ILE A 114 10.10 23.30 9.67
CA ILE A 114 9.76 21.88 9.73
C ILE A 114 8.43 21.74 10.48
N THR A 115 7.45 21.08 9.87
CA THR A 115 6.15 20.83 10.49
C THR A 115 5.91 19.33 10.61
N ILE A 116 5.57 18.85 11.79
CA ILE A 116 5.02 17.50 11.98
C ILE A 116 3.51 17.60 11.75
N ALA A 117 2.99 16.95 10.71
CA ALA A 117 1.58 17.06 10.34
C ALA A 117 0.89 15.70 10.27
N GLU A 118 -0.23 15.53 10.96
CA GLU A 118 -1.06 14.33 10.90
C GLU A 118 -2.51 14.68 11.25
N GLY A 119 -3.47 13.94 10.70
CA GLY A 119 -4.85 13.95 11.16
C GLY A 119 -5.16 12.60 11.77
N GLY A 120 -5.12 12.47 13.10
CA GLY A 120 -5.44 11.23 13.79
C GLY A 120 -6.86 10.72 13.49
N ALA A 121 -7.06 9.39 13.54
CA ALA A 121 -8.35 8.77 13.25
C ALA A 121 -9.18 8.51 14.52
N GLU A 122 -8.55 8.05 15.60
CA GLU A 122 -9.25 7.55 16.80
C GLU A 122 -9.04 8.42 18.06
N TRP A 123 -8.43 9.59 17.87
CA TRP A 123 -8.21 10.56 18.91
C TRP A 123 -8.52 11.96 18.39
N ARG A 124 -8.83 12.87 19.31
CA ARG A 124 -9.11 14.27 19.04
C ARG A 124 -8.15 15.12 19.84
N LYS A 125 -7.74 16.24 19.26
CA LYS A 125 -6.85 17.20 19.92
C LYS A 125 -7.54 17.78 21.16
N ASN A 126 -6.79 17.86 22.26
CA ASN A 126 -7.32 18.32 23.53
C ASN A 126 -7.83 19.77 23.43
N GLY A 127 -8.98 20.03 24.06
CA GLY A 127 -9.64 21.35 24.04
C GLY A 127 -10.46 21.67 22.80
N GLU A 128 -10.49 20.79 21.79
CA GLU A 128 -11.30 20.99 20.58
C GLU A 128 -12.76 20.54 20.76
N LEU A 129 -13.67 21.03 19.90
CA LEU A 129 -15.09 20.72 20.00
C LEU A 129 -15.37 19.21 19.92
N GLY A 130 -16.11 18.69 20.91
CA GLY A 130 -16.50 17.29 20.98
C GLY A 130 -15.42 16.35 21.52
N THR A 131 -14.36 16.86 22.16
CA THR A 131 -13.51 16.07 23.05
C THR A 131 -14.17 15.85 24.40
N ASN A 132 -13.74 14.82 25.13
CA ASN A 132 -14.15 14.62 26.51
C ASN A 132 -13.65 15.80 27.37
N PRO A 133 -14.50 16.49 28.15
CA PRO A 133 -14.06 17.60 29.01
C PRO A 133 -12.98 17.21 30.03
N ASN A 134 -12.89 15.92 30.37
CA ASN A 134 -11.88 15.38 31.28
C ASN A 134 -10.60 14.88 30.56
N GLN A 135 -10.51 15.03 29.24
CA GLN A 135 -9.33 14.67 28.48
C GLN A 135 -8.19 15.62 28.86
N THR A 136 -7.07 15.06 29.36
CA THR A 136 -5.88 15.84 29.73
C THR A 136 -4.77 15.73 28.69
N GLU A 137 -4.84 14.74 27.81
CA GLU A 137 -3.84 14.44 26.79
C GLU A 137 -4.48 13.90 25.50
N ASP A 138 -3.74 14.00 24.41
CA ASP A 138 -4.10 13.58 23.06
C ASP A 138 -2.88 12.94 22.36
N GLY A 139 -2.99 12.57 21.08
CA GLY A 139 -1.89 11.96 20.34
C GLY A 139 -0.62 12.82 20.24
N TRP A 140 -0.73 14.14 20.39
CA TRP A 140 0.40 15.06 20.36
C TRP A 140 1.10 15.20 21.72
N THR A 141 0.32 15.14 22.80
CA THR A 141 0.78 15.45 24.16
C THR A 141 1.08 14.21 24.98
N VAL A 142 0.44 13.08 24.68
CA VAL A 142 0.62 11.82 25.41
C VAL A 142 2.06 11.33 25.33
N THR A 143 2.54 10.79 26.45
CA THR A 143 3.88 10.22 26.55
C THR A 143 3.88 8.75 26.12
N TRP A 144 4.87 8.36 25.33
CA TRP A 144 5.06 7.02 24.78
C TRP A 144 6.29 6.33 25.40
N PRO A 145 6.12 5.47 26.42
CA PRO A 145 7.18 4.72 27.08
C PRO A 145 8.00 3.85 26.12
N GLU A 146 7.38 3.29 25.10
CA GLU A 146 8.02 2.44 24.09
C GLU A 146 8.99 3.22 23.20
N PHE A 147 8.85 4.55 23.18
CA PHE A 147 9.63 5.50 22.39
C PHE A 147 10.41 6.44 23.32
N ASP A 148 11.04 5.89 24.35
CA ASP A 148 11.88 6.60 25.33
C ASP A 148 11.15 7.71 26.11
N ASN A 149 9.86 7.50 26.42
CA ASN A 149 9.00 8.48 27.10
C ASN A 149 8.91 9.84 26.37
N LEU A 150 9.00 9.81 25.03
CA LEU A 150 8.79 10.99 24.20
C LEU A 150 7.29 11.30 24.04
N SER A 151 7.00 12.56 23.72
CA SER A 151 5.75 13.01 23.11
C SER A 151 6.09 13.97 21.98
N TYR A 152 5.20 14.15 21.00
CA TYR A 152 5.46 15.05 19.88
C TYR A 152 5.69 16.50 20.35
N ILE A 153 4.89 16.96 21.33
CA ILE A 153 5.07 18.31 21.89
C ILE A 153 6.44 18.46 22.58
N ARG A 154 6.92 17.45 23.31
CA ARG A 154 8.24 17.49 23.95
C ARG A 154 9.38 17.51 22.93
N ILE A 155 9.23 16.82 21.79
CA ILE A 155 10.21 16.89 20.70
C ILE A 155 10.30 18.32 20.17
N VAL A 156 9.14 18.98 19.93
CA VAL A 156 9.10 20.37 19.49
C VAL A 156 9.75 21.29 20.52
N GLU A 157 9.36 21.19 21.80
CA GLU A 157 9.92 21.99 22.90
C GLU A 157 11.44 21.81 23.06
N GLU A 158 11.96 20.61 22.81
CA GLU A 158 13.39 20.33 22.84
C GLU A 158 14.14 21.08 21.74
N TYR A 159 13.63 21.02 20.51
CA TYR A 159 14.25 21.74 19.38
C TYR A 159 14.03 23.24 19.45
N ASP A 160 12.89 23.72 19.95
CA ASP A 160 12.57 25.15 20.08
C ASP A 160 13.57 25.89 20.99
N LYS A 161 14.08 25.22 22.04
CA LYS A 161 15.15 25.78 22.90
C LYS A 161 16.43 26.14 22.15
N GLN A 162 16.73 25.43 21.06
CA GLN A 162 17.95 25.64 20.26
C GLN A 162 17.66 26.38 18.95
N TYR A 163 16.47 26.20 18.39
CA TYR A 163 16.02 26.72 17.10
C TYR A 163 14.59 27.28 17.22
N PRO A 164 14.41 28.45 17.85
CA PRO A 164 13.09 28.99 18.16
C PRO A 164 12.19 29.13 16.92
N GLY A 165 10.99 28.55 16.98
CA GLY A 165 9.98 28.59 15.92
C GLY A 165 10.30 27.80 14.66
N LEU A 166 11.40 27.03 14.62
CA LEU A 166 11.79 26.26 13.45
C LEU A 166 10.91 25.02 13.24
N VAL A 167 10.52 24.38 14.35
CA VAL A 167 9.75 23.13 14.36
C VAL A 167 8.38 23.38 14.97
N ASP A 168 7.32 22.93 14.31
CA ASP A 168 5.95 23.01 14.83
C ASP A 168 5.11 21.77 14.51
N ILE A 169 3.87 21.75 14.99
CA ILE A 169 2.89 20.69 14.76
C ILE A 169 1.65 21.29 14.11
N VAL A 170 1.10 20.59 13.10
CA VAL A 170 -0.22 20.87 12.54
C VAL A 170 -1.09 19.62 12.64
N ASP A 171 -2.24 19.75 13.31
CA ASP A 171 -3.27 18.73 13.26
C ASP A 171 -4.15 18.91 12.03
N LEU A 172 -4.01 18.00 11.06
CA LEU A 172 -4.69 18.09 9.77
C LEU A 172 -6.22 17.91 9.89
N ASN A 173 -6.74 17.45 11.04
CA ASN A 173 -8.18 17.45 11.29
C ASN A 173 -8.76 18.86 11.51
N TYR A 174 -7.91 19.80 11.93
CA TYR A 174 -8.29 21.17 12.32
C TYR A 174 -7.59 22.23 11.46
N ASP A 175 -6.84 21.83 10.44
CA ASP A 175 -6.28 22.74 9.46
C ASP A 175 -7.38 23.33 8.56
N ASN A 176 -7.09 24.47 7.95
CA ASN A 176 -7.95 25.02 6.90
C ASN A 176 -7.97 24.07 5.71
N ILE A 177 -9.14 23.81 5.15
CA ILE A 177 -9.32 22.88 4.04
C ILE A 177 -9.87 23.58 2.80
N ARG A 178 -9.44 23.10 1.63
CA ARG A 178 -9.93 23.56 0.33
C ARG A 178 -10.33 22.38 -0.54
N PHE A 179 -11.48 22.47 -1.19
CA PHE A 179 -11.86 21.49 -2.20
C PHE A 179 -11.02 21.70 -3.45
N GLU A 180 -10.36 20.64 -3.92
CA GLU A 180 -9.55 20.63 -5.12
C GLU A 180 -9.87 19.40 -5.95
N PRO A 181 -9.97 19.50 -7.30
CA PRO A 181 -10.05 18.31 -8.14
C PRO A 181 -8.78 17.46 -8.00
N VAL A 182 -8.89 16.16 -8.27
CA VAL A 182 -7.72 15.27 -8.21
C VAL A 182 -6.72 15.68 -9.29
N PRO A 183 -5.50 16.10 -8.94
CA PRO A 183 -4.53 16.53 -9.94
C PRO A 183 -3.85 15.34 -10.62
N ASP A 184 -3.15 15.64 -11.71
CA ASP A 184 -2.25 14.72 -12.41
C ASP A 184 -0.86 15.37 -12.53
N PRO A 185 -0.09 15.45 -11.43
CA PRO A 185 1.13 16.26 -11.38
C PRO A 185 2.27 15.69 -12.25
N LYS A 186 2.09 14.50 -12.82
CA LYS A 186 3.05 13.85 -13.72
C LYS A 186 2.57 13.81 -15.17
N ASN A 187 1.43 14.43 -15.49
CA ASN A 187 0.82 14.43 -16.82
C ASN A 187 0.66 13.02 -17.41
N SER A 188 0.23 12.07 -16.58
CA SER A 188 -0.04 10.69 -16.96
C SER A 188 -1.28 10.53 -17.85
N GLY A 189 -2.17 11.51 -17.88
CA GLY A 189 -3.51 11.43 -18.47
C GLY A 189 -4.53 10.74 -17.55
N ILE A 190 -4.14 10.40 -16.33
CA ILE A 190 -4.95 9.71 -15.33
C ILE A 190 -5.25 10.69 -14.19
N HIS A 191 -6.51 11.12 -14.08
CA HIS A 191 -6.96 12.02 -13.01
C HIS A 191 -7.47 11.24 -11.79
N ALA A 192 -8.76 11.41 -11.43
CA ALA A 192 -9.40 10.66 -10.37
C ALA A 192 -9.56 9.19 -10.74
N LEU A 193 -9.26 8.31 -9.79
CA LEU A 193 -9.39 6.87 -9.91
C LEU A 193 -10.53 6.31 -9.05
N GLN A 194 -10.74 6.86 -7.85
CA GLN A 194 -11.75 6.35 -6.92
C GLN A 194 -13.16 6.65 -7.43
N ARG A 195 -14.00 5.61 -7.46
CA ARG A 195 -15.43 5.73 -7.71
C ARG A 195 -16.23 5.79 -6.40
N ILE A 196 -17.31 6.55 -6.42
CA ILE A 196 -18.35 6.59 -5.38
C ILE A 196 -19.65 5.98 -5.90
N GLY A 197 -20.45 5.39 -5.02
CA GLY A 197 -21.72 4.73 -5.41
C GLY A 197 -21.54 3.50 -6.29
N GLN A 198 -20.36 2.90 -6.28
CA GLN A 198 -20.05 1.69 -7.04
C GLN A 198 -20.79 0.47 -6.46
N SER A 199 -21.26 -0.41 -7.32
CA SER A 199 -21.79 -1.71 -6.91
C SER A 199 -20.64 -2.67 -6.63
N VAL A 200 -20.69 -3.33 -5.47
CA VAL A 200 -19.69 -4.29 -5.04
C VAL A 200 -20.23 -5.71 -5.15
N ARG A 201 -19.35 -6.65 -5.49
CA ARG A 201 -19.66 -8.07 -5.44
C ARG A 201 -19.43 -8.59 -4.01
N PRO A 202 -20.16 -9.63 -3.56
CA PRO A 202 -19.94 -10.24 -2.25
C PRO A 202 -18.50 -10.77 -2.13
N VAL A 203 -17.75 -10.29 -1.15
CA VAL A 203 -16.30 -10.58 -1.04
C VAL A 203 -16.00 -12.05 -0.75
N GLU A 204 -16.90 -12.73 -0.06
CA GLU A 204 -16.86 -14.18 0.18
C GLU A 204 -17.02 -15.01 -1.10
N LEU A 205 -17.65 -14.43 -2.13
CA LEU A 205 -17.84 -15.08 -3.43
C LEU A 205 -16.79 -14.64 -4.44
N PHE A 206 -16.36 -13.38 -4.45
CA PHE A 206 -15.50 -12.85 -5.52
C PHE A 206 -14.09 -12.43 -5.06
N GLY A 207 -13.80 -12.55 -3.77
CA GLY A 207 -12.59 -12.03 -3.16
C GLY A 207 -12.72 -10.56 -2.77
N ARG A 208 -11.70 -10.01 -2.12
CA ARG A 208 -11.65 -8.58 -1.79
C ARG A 208 -11.54 -7.73 -3.06
N GLU A 209 -12.03 -6.50 -2.96
CA GLU A 209 -11.95 -5.50 -4.03
C GLU A 209 -12.60 -5.97 -5.33
N ALA A 210 -13.63 -6.81 -5.19
CA ALA A 210 -14.49 -7.22 -6.29
C ALA A 210 -15.60 -6.18 -6.45
N TYR A 211 -15.40 -5.26 -7.38
CA TYR A 211 -16.37 -4.24 -7.76
C TYR A 211 -16.87 -4.49 -9.17
N ILE A 212 -18.10 -4.09 -9.46
CA ILE A 212 -18.65 -4.21 -10.80
C ILE A 212 -18.11 -3.05 -11.65
N PRO A 213 -17.36 -3.32 -12.73
CA PRO A 213 -16.81 -2.29 -13.60
C PRO A 213 -17.89 -1.31 -14.12
N ASP A 214 -17.48 -0.08 -14.40
CA ASP A 214 -18.30 1.06 -14.85
C ASP A 214 -19.55 1.40 -14.01
N THR A 215 -19.70 0.86 -12.81
CA THR A 215 -20.71 1.31 -11.85
C THR A 215 -20.19 2.45 -10.97
N GLY A 216 -21.09 3.30 -10.50
CA GLY A 216 -20.74 4.50 -9.75
C GLY A 216 -20.11 5.60 -10.62
N THR A 217 -19.71 6.69 -9.98
CA THR A 217 -19.11 7.85 -10.65
C THR A 217 -17.72 8.14 -10.08
N LEU A 218 -16.80 8.60 -10.92
CA LEU A 218 -15.51 9.08 -10.45
C LEU A 218 -15.70 10.27 -9.52
N ARG A 219 -14.89 10.34 -8.46
CA ARG A 219 -14.86 11.51 -7.59
C ARG A 219 -14.39 12.72 -8.37
N THR A 220 -15.00 13.87 -8.08
CA THR A 220 -14.61 15.15 -8.67
C THR A 220 -13.39 15.76 -7.98
N GLY A 221 -13.10 15.35 -6.75
CA GLY A 221 -12.03 15.91 -5.91
C GLY A 221 -12.19 15.54 -4.43
N TYR A 222 -11.36 16.19 -3.60
CA TYR A 222 -11.30 16.01 -2.16
C TYR A 222 -11.09 17.36 -1.49
N HIS A 223 -11.48 17.47 -0.22
CA HIS A 223 -11.11 18.61 0.60
C HIS A 223 -9.77 18.31 1.26
N ILE A 224 -8.75 19.08 0.90
CA ILE A 224 -7.37 18.84 1.30
C ILE A 224 -6.91 19.97 2.24
N PRO A 225 -6.18 19.64 3.32
CA PRO A 225 -5.56 20.65 4.19
C PRO A 225 -4.61 21.57 3.43
N GLU A 226 -4.69 22.86 3.75
CA GLU A 226 -3.83 23.90 3.18
C GLU A 226 -2.35 23.63 3.45
N THR A 227 -2.01 23.00 4.58
CA THR A 227 -0.64 22.55 4.86
C THR A 227 -0.09 21.61 3.80
N ILE A 228 -0.89 20.64 3.34
CA ILE A 228 -0.48 19.69 2.30
C ILE A 228 -0.38 20.38 0.94
N LEU A 229 -1.31 21.29 0.64
CA LEU A 229 -1.34 22.02 -0.64
C LEU A 229 -0.22 23.06 -0.78
N LYS A 230 0.26 23.63 0.34
CA LYS A 230 1.17 24.80 0.33
C LYS A 230 2.60 24.51 0.76
N CYS A 231 2.87 23.40 1.45
CA CYS A 231 4.25 23.06 1.81
C CYS A 231 5.11 22.86 0.55
N ASP A 232 6.43 22.99 0.69
CA ASP A 232 7.37 22.82 -0.43
C ASP A 232 7.84 21.37 -0.58
N LYS A 233 7.86 20.64 0.54
CA LYS A 233 8.33 19.25 0.63
C LYS A 233 7.50 18.43 1.59
N ILE A 234 7.20 17.19 1.22
CA ILE A 234 6.61 16.18 2.13
C ILE A 234 7.56 14.99 2.30
N ILE A 235 7.85 14.65 3.55
CA ILE A 235 8.52 13.40 3.95
C ILE A 235 7.50 12.50 4.63
N SER A 236 7.16 11.36 4.02
CA SER A 236 6.24 10.38 4.62
C SER A 236 7.00 9.39 5.51
N VAL A 237 6.56 9.21 6.75
CA VAL A 237 7.23 8.35 7.75
C VAL A 237 6.26 7.32 8.34
N PRO A 238 5.82 6.30 7.57
CA PRO A 238 4.87 5.30 8.06
C PRO A 238 5.55 4.17 8.83
N ALA A 239 4.86 3.62 9.84
CA ALA A 239 5.21 2.31 10.41
C ALA A 239 4.86 1.16 9.44
N MET A 240 5.59 0.04 9.50
CA MET A 240 5.27 -1.17 8.73
C MET A 240 4.04 -1.89 9.32
N LYS A 241 2.93 -1.87 8.59
CA LYS A 241 1.70 -2.59 8.99
C LYS A 241 1.04 -3.32 7.83
N THR A 242 0.47 -4.49 8.10
CA THR A 242 -0.40 -5.22 7.18
C THR A 242 -1.78 -4.60 7.10
N HIS A 243 -2.47 -4.89 6.00
CA HIS A 243 -3.89 -4.57 5.80
C HIS A 243 -4.50 -5.51 4.77
N THR A 244 -5.82 -5.45 4.63
CA THR A 244 -6.57 -6.28 3.69
C THR A 244 -6.23 -6.04 2.21
N CYS A 245 -5.52 -4.95 1.89
CA CYS A 245 -4.91 -4.67 0.58
C CYS A 245 -3.42 -5.05 0.48
N GLY A 246 -2.90 -5.84 1.42
CA GLY A 246 -1.48 -6.19 1.56
C GLY A 246 -0.83 -5.40 2.68
N THR A 247 -0.42 -4.16 2.41
CA THR A 247 0.34 -3.30 3.33
C THR A 247 -0.23 -1.88 3.42
N THR A 248 0.21 -1.07 4.39
CA THR A 248 -0.34 0.28 4.67
C THR A 248 0.62 1.45 4.48
N LEU A 249 1.80 1.22 3.93
CA LEU A 249 3.03 2.02 4.00
C LEU A 249 2.88 3.50 3.56
N VAL A 250 3.64 4.00 2.59
CA VAL A 250 3.67 5.43 2.22
C VAL A 250 2.32 5.87 1.67
N MET A 251 1.75 5.10 0.73
CA MET A 251 0.58 5.54 -0.04
C MET A 251 -0.67 5.61 0.83
N LYS A 252 -0.90 4.59 1.67
CA LYS A 252 -2.06 4.57 2.56
C LYS A 252 -1.87 5.49 3.78
N ASN A 253 -0.64 5.93 4.10
CA ASN A 253 -0.42 6.96 5.12
C ASN A 253 -1.10 8.30 4.77
N TYR A 254 -1.37 8.55 3.48
CA TYR A 254 -2.08 9.74 3.01
C TYR A 254 -3.56 9.76 3.38
N VAL A 255 -4.17 8.63 3.80
CA VAL A 255 -5.52 8.66 4.39
C VAL A 255 -5.58 9.60 5.61
N GLY A 256 -4.47 9.74 6.33
CA GLY A 256 -4.33 10.64 7.48
C GLY A 256 -4.50 12.12 7.15
N ILE A 257 -4.35 12.54 5.89
CA ILE A 257 -4.52 13.96 5.52
C ILE A 257 -5.98 14.39 5.49
N LEU A 258 -6.93 13.46 5.38
CA LEU A 258 -8.33 13.84 5.31
C LEU A 258 -8.84 14.29 6.68
N PRO A 259 -9.53 15.43 6.76
CA PRO A 259 -10.02 15.93 8.04
C PRO A 259 -11.16 15.05 8.58
N ASN A 260 -11.26 14.92 9.90
CA ASN A 260 -12.45 14.42 10.58
C ASN A 260 -13.40 15.57 10.92
N HIS A 261 -13.85 16.31 9.90
CA HIS A 261 -14.64 17.53 10.10
C HIS A 261 -16.16 17.23 10.27
N PRO A 262 -16.85 17.85 11.25
CA PRO A 262 -18.29 17.64 11.47
C PRO A 262 -19.21 18.24 10.39
N SER A 263 -18.70 19.04 9.44
CA SER A 263 -19.48 19.64 8.34
C SER A 263 -19.93 18.67 7.23
N GLY A 264 -19.61 17.38 7.31
CA GLY A 264 -20.01 16.40 6.28
C GLY A 264 -19.10 16.33 5.06
N VAL A 265 -17.91 16.92 5.13
CA VAL A 265 -16.82 16.75 4.16
C VAL A 265 -16.32 15.31 4.19
N VAL A 266 -15.81 14.81 3.04
CA VAL A 266 -15.25 13.45 2.89
C VAL A 266 -14.36 13.07 4.06
N ARG A 267 -14.80 12.08 4.83
CA ARG A 267 -14.11 11.60 6.04
C ARG A 267 -13.18 10.46 5.67
N LYS A 268 -12.21 10.18 6.53
CA LYS A 268 -11.28 9.03 6.40
C LYS A 268 -11.99 7.70 6.16
N GLY A 269 -13.13 7.49 6.84
CA GLY A 269 -13.96 6.28 6.67
C GLY A 269 -14.58 6.15 5.28
N ASP A 270 -14.85 7.26 4.60
CA ASP A 270 -15.49 7.26 3.28
C ASP A 270 -14.50 6.79 2.19
N ILE A 271 -13.19 6.89 2.42
CA ILE A 271 -12.17 6.30 1.52
C ILE A 271 -12.23 4.78 1.52
N HIS A 272 -12.66 4.18 2.63
CA HIS A 272 -12.78 2.74 2.75
C HIS A 272 -14.09 2.21 2.12
N GLN A 273 -14.93 3.10 1.59
CA GLN A 273 -16.10 2.75 0.79
C GLN A 273 -15.74 2.78 -0.71
N GLY A 274 -16.08 1.70 -1.43
CA GLY A 274 -15.72 1.55 -2.84
C GLY A 274 -14.26 1.17 -3.06
N ASP A 275 -13.64 1.75 -4.10
CA ASP A 275 -12.29 1.48 -4.57
C ASP A 275 -11.18 2.07 -3.66
N MET A 276 -11.06 1.57 -2.43
CA MET A 276 -10.18 2.19 -1.42
C MET A 276 -8.72 2.38 -1.88
N GLN A 277 -8.16 1.40 -2.60
CA GLN A 277 -6.78 1.46 -3.10
C GLN A 277 -6.58 2.59 -4.11
N LYS A 278 -7.58 2.84 -4.96
CA LYS A 278 -7.60 3.97 -5.90
C LYS A 278 -7.70 5.30 -5.16
N GLY A 279 -8.48 5.34 -4.08
CA GLY A 279 -8.59 6.52 -3.20
C GLY A 279 -7.27 6.91 -2.55
N PHE A 280 -6.42 5.94 -2.17
CA PHE A 280 -5.08 6.24 -1.65
C PHE A 280 -4.23 7.00 -2.67
N ILE A 281 -4.32 6.59 -3.94
CA ILE A 281 -3.54 7.19 -5.03
C ILE A 281 -4.09 8.56 -5.43
N ASP A 282 -5.41 8.75 -5.37
CA ASP A 282 -6.01 10.07 -5.57
C ASP A 282 -5.54 11.06 -4.48
N LEU A 283 -5.53 10.66 -3.20
CA LEU A 283 -5.02 11.49 -2.11
C LEU A 283 -3.53 11.79 -2.26
N PHE A 284 -2.74 10.79 -2.66
CA PHE A 284 -1.30 10.95 -2.91
C PHE A 284 -1.01 11.92 -4.06
N SER A 285 -1.93 12.08 -5.01
CA SER A 285 -1.74 12.95 -6.18
C SER A 285 -1.65 14.43 -5.82
N TYR A 286 -2.24 14.87 -4.70
CA TYR A 286 -2.26 16.29 -4.31
C TYR A 286 -0.89 16.88 -4.03
N HIS A 287 -0.05 16.11 -3.35
CA HIS A 287 1.35 16.43 -3.14
C HIS A 287 2.09 15.11 -2.91
N PRO A 288 2.57 14.44 -3.98
CA PRO A 288 3.32 13.20 -3.85
C PRO A 288 4.53 13.39 -2.93
N ALA A 289 4.75 12.46 -1.99
CA ALA A 289 5.89 12.55 -1.07
C ALA A 289 7.21 12.70 -1.84
N ASP A 290 8.00 13.72 -1.52
CA ASP A 290 9.33 13.92 -2.09
C ASP A 290 10.34 12.93 -1.52
N TYR A 291 10.07 12.42 -0.31
CA TYR A 291 10.89 11.41 0.34
C TYR A 291 10.07 10.51 1.24
N SER A 292 10.49 9.25 1.35
CA SER A 292 9.83 8.23 2.14
C SER A 292 10.81 7.59 3.12
N LEU A 293 10.39 7.43 4.38
CA LEU A 293 11.15 6.80 5.44
C LEU A 293 10.25 5.80 6.18
N ILE A 294 10.18 4.57 5.70
CA ILE A 294 9.37 3.51 6.32
C ILE A 294 10.14 2.93 7.49
N GLU A 295 9.51 2.81 8.65
CA GLU A 295 10.14 2.25 9.86
C GLU A 295 9.42 1.00 10.36
N GLY A 296 10.18 0.09 10.97
CA GLY A 296 9.66 -1.14 11.56
C GLY A 296 10.24 -1.43 12.95
N PHE A 297 10.52 -0.42 13.78
CA PHE A 297 10.93 -0.66 15.17
C PHE A 297 9.81 -1.36 15.94
N TRP A 298 8.61 -0.82 15.77
CA TRP A 298 7.37 -1.53 16.02
C TRP A 298 6.56 -1.60 14.73
N SER A 299 5.88 -2.71 14.55
CA SER A 299 5.14 -3.02 13.33
C SER A 299 3.91 -3.81 13.70
N THR A 300 2.98 -3.94 12.77
CA THR A 300 1.74 -4.69 12.99
C THR A 300 1.50 -5.70 11.89
N GLU A 301 1.35 -6.96 12.24
CA GLU A 301 0.96 -8.04 11.32
C GLU A 301 -0.43 -8.59 11.60
N GLY A 302 -0.94 -9.49 10.77
CA GLY A 302 -2.28 -10.05 10.91
C GLY A 302 -3.36 -9.05 10.50
N ASN A 303 -4.42 -8.92 11.28
CA ASN A 303 -5.56 -8.01 11.00
C ASN A 303 -5.27 -6.53 11.31
N GLY A 304 -4.09 -6.06 10.89
CA GLY A 304 -3.70 -4.65 10.90
C GLY A 304 -4.57 -3.78 9.97
N PRO A 305 -4.48 -2.43 10.10
CA PRO A 305 -3.57 -1.72 10.99
C PRO A 305 -4.06 -1.61 12.44
N GLN A 306 -5.29 -2.03 12.76
CA GLN A 306 -5.92 -1.75 14.07
C GLN A 306 -6.10 -2.98 14.98
N TRP A 307 -6.17 -4.18 14.42
CA TRP A 307 -6.49 -5.41 15.16
C TRP A 307 -5.47 -6.52 14.89
N GLY A 308 -4.23 -6.11 14.64
CA GLY A 308 -3.12 -7.02 14.38
C GLY A 308 -2.30 -7.31 15.62
N ASP A 309 -1.20 -8.04 15.41
CA ASP A 309 -0.22 -8.39 16.45
C ASP A 309 1.04 -7.53 16.30
N ASN A 310 1.63 -7.15 17.43
CA ASN A 310 2.87 -6.39 17.43
C ASN A 310 4.05 -7.24 16.98
N ILE A 311 4.91 -6.64 16.17
CA ILE A 311 6.14 -7.27 15.70
C ILE A 311 7.27 -6.24 15.75
N ARG A 312 8.43 -6.64 16.27
CA ARG A 312 9.66 -5.83 16.16
C ARG A 312 10.45 -6.28 14.94
N HIS A 313 10.83 -5.33 14.10
CA HIS A 313 11.61 -5.59 12.90
C HIS A 313 12.97 -4.87 12.88
N ASN A 314 13.06 -3.70 13.52
CA ASN A 314 14.23 -2.82 13.59
C ASN A 314 14.87 -2.56 12.22
N VAL A 315 14.03 -2.25 11.23
CA VAL A 315 14.43 -1.92 9.85
C VAL A 315 13.92 -0.52 9.52
N VAL A 316 14.71 0.23 8.77
CA VAL A 316 14.35 1.51 8.17
C VAL A 316 14.62 1.42 6.66
N ILE A 317 13.64 1.83 5.86
CA ILE A 317 13.71 1.88 4.40
C ILE A 317 13.56 3.34 3.97
N ALA A 318 14.51 3.84 3.17
CA ALA A 318 14.55 5.23 2.74
C ALA A 318 14.65 5.34 1.22
N SER A 319 13.87 6.23 0.60
CA SER A 319 13.95 6.53 -0.83
C SER A 319 13.24 7.83 -1.20
N SER A 320 13.73 8.49 -2.25
CA SER A 320 13.02 9.57 -2.94
C SER A 320 11.98 9.08 -3.97
N ASP A 321 11.95 7.78 -4.29
CA ASP A 321 10.88 7.16 -5.07
C ASP A 321 9.90 6.48 -4.09
N PRO A 322 8.71 7.07 -3.88
CA PRO A 322 7.74 6.56 -2.91
C PRO A 322 7.16 5.20 -3.32
N VAL A 323 7.04 4.92 -4.63
CA VAL A 323 6.54 3.62 -5.12
C VAL A 323 7.59 2.55 -4.90
N ALA A 324 8.86 2.87 -5.14
CA ALA A 324 9.97 1.96 -4.87
C ALA A 324 10.10 1.68 -3.37
N ALA A 325 9.92 2.68 -2.50
CA ALA A 325 9.91 2.50 -1.05
C ALA A 325 8.84 1.49 -0.60
N ASP A 326 7.58 1.67 -1.02
CA ASP A 326 6.50 0.73 -0.67
C ASP A 326 6.70 -0.66 -1.29
N THR A 327 7.31 -0.72 -2.48
CA THR A 327 7.64 -1.97 -3.16
C THR A 327 8.65 -2.78 -2.36
N VAL A 328 9.75 -2.15 -1.97
CA VAL A 328 10.77 -2.79 -1.13
C VAL A 328 10.22 -3.10 0.25
N GLY A 329 9.48 -2.18 0.88
CA GLY A 329 8.83 -2.43 2.17
C GLY A 329 7.87 -3.62 2.14
N SER A 330 7.07 -3.75 1.09
CA SER A 330 6.18 -4.90 0.91
C SER A 330 6.95 -6.20 0.72
N ALA A 331 8.05 -6.19 -0.04
CA ALA A 331 8.93 -7.34 -0.23
C ALA A 331 9.66 -7.76 1.06
N VAL A 332 10.08 -6.79 1.89
CA VAL A 332 10.66 -7.01 3.22
C VAL A 332 9.64 -7.67 4.16
N MET A 333 8.37 -7.25 4.10
CA MET A 333 7.25 -7.86 4.84
C MET A 333 6.80 -9.22 4.27
N GLY A 334 7.40 -9.69 3.17
CA GLY A 334 7.12 -10.98 2.55
C GLY A 334 5.95 -11.02 1.57
N PHE A 335 5.45 -9.86 1.12
CA PHE A 335 4.44 -9.76 0.05
C PHE A 335 5.10 -9.70 -1.32
N ASN A 336 4.41 -10.18 -2.35
CA ASN A 336 4.76 -9.87 -3.73
C ASN A 336 4.25 -8.46 -4.08
N PRO A 337 5.12 -7.46 -4.33
CA PRO A 337 4.67 -6.09 -4.57
C PRO A 337 3.83 -5.93 -5.84
N MET A 338 4.01 -6.83 -6.82
CA MET A 338 3.24 -6.81 -8.07
C MET A 338 1.76 -7.16 -7.87
N ASP A 339 1.41 -7.74 -6.73
CA ASP A 339 0.03 -8.08 -6.39
C ASP A 339 -0.75 -6.94 -5.71
N ILE A 340 -0.06 -5.86 -5.33
CA ILE A 340 -0.65 -4.75 -4.58
C ILE A 340 -1.16 -3.69 -5.57
N GLU A 341 -2.48 -3.56 -5.68
CA GLU A 341 -3.09 -2.73 -6.73
C GLU A 341 -2.73 -1.24 -6.64
N TYR A 342 -2.62 -0.68 -5.43
CA TYR A 342 -2.27 0.74 -5.27
C TYR A 342 -0.86 1.02 -5.83
N LEU A 343 0.06 0.06 -5.79
CA LEU A 343 1.39 0.19 -6.41
C LEU A 343 1.30 0.18 -7.93
N TYR A 344 0.42 -0.66 -8.49
CA TYR A 344 0.13 -0.66 -9.92
C TYR A 344 -0.40 0.71 -10.37
N TYR A 345 -1.44 1.24 -9.71
CA TYR A 345 -2.00 2.54 -10.08
C TYR A 345 -1.01 3.69 -9.86
N ALA A 346 -0.20 3.67 -8.79
CA ALA A 346 0.82 4.68 -8.56
C ALA A 346 1.88 4.72 -9.67
N LYS A 347 2.32 3.55 -10.14
CA LYS A 347 3.21 3.43 -11.32
C LYS A 347 2.57 3.99 -12.58
N GLN A 348 1.29 3.68 -12.84
CA GLN A 348 0.57 4.21 -14.01
C GLN A 348 0.45 5.74 -13.98
N LYS A 349 0.27 6.34 -12.80
CA LYS A 349 0.32 7.81 -12.62
C LYS A 349 1.73 8.40 -12.65
N GLY A 350 2.76 7.59 -12.88
CA GLY A 350 4.15 8.06 -13.01
C GLY A 350 4.81 8.48 -11.70
N PHE A 351 4.30 8.02 -10.55
CA PHE A 351 4.86 8.37 -9.24
C PHE A 351 6.15 7.62 -8.88
N GLY A 352 6.48 6.55 -9.61
CA GLY A 352 7.65 5.72 -9.35
C GLY A 352 7.57 4.36 -10.02
N THR A 353 8.35 3.39 -9.55
CA THR A 353 8.31 2.01 -10.02
C THR A 353 7.92 0.99 -8.94
N ASN A 354 7.14 -0.01 -9.34
CA ASN A 354 6.78 -1.16 -8.51
C ASN A 354 7.53 -2.45 -8.86
N ASN A 355 8.54 -2.35 -9.74
CA ASN A 355 9.30 -3.49 -10.23
C ASN A 355 10.66 -3.54 -9.53
N LEU A 356 10.93 -4.61 -8.77
CA LEU A 356 12.20 -4.79 -8.06
C LEU A 356 13.41 -4.80 -9.00
N ASP A 357 13.28 -5.25 -10.26
CA ASP A 357 14.39 -5.25 -11.22
C ASP A 357 14.81 -3.82 -11.67
N GLU A 358 13.91 -2.85 -11.51
CA GLU A 358 14.12 -1.43 -11.80
C GLU A 358 14.65 -0.65 -10.57
N ILE A 359 14.83 -1.32 -9.43
CA ILE A 359 15.24 -0.73 -8.16
C ILE A 359 16.68 -1.18 -7.82
N GLU A 360 17.53 -0.21 -7.49
CA GLU A 360 18.83 -0.44 -6.87
C GLU A 360 18.66 -0.45 -5.35
N ILE A 361 19.03 -1.56 -4.71
CA ILE A 361 18.95 -1.72 -3.25
C ILE A 361 20.35 -1.52 -2.67
N VAL A 362 20.48 -0.60 -1.70
CA VAL A 362 21.74 -0.33 -0.99
C VAL A 362 21.59 -0.54 0.51
N GLY A 363 22.69 -0.89 1.19
CA GLY A 363 22.67 -1.30 2.59
C GLY A 363 22.36 -2.79 2.75
N ASN A 364 21.42 -3.15 3.61
CA ASN A 364 21.02 -4.54 3.81
C ASN A 364 20.22 -5.08 2.61
N PRO A 365 20.54 -6.26 2.05
CA PRO A 365 19.69 -6.92 1.06
C PRO A 365 18.32 -7.27 1.62
N ILE A 366 17.27 -7.25 0.78
CA ILE A 366 15.90 -7.62 1.19
C ILE A 366 15.90 -8.98 1.87
N GLU A 367 16.61 -9.96 1.34
CA GLU A 367 16.66 -11.35 1.82
C GLU A 367 17.15 -11.44 3.28
N ASN A 368 18.08 -10.57 3.67
CA ASN A 368 18.66 -10.59 5.01
C ASN A 368 17.74 -9.99 6.07
N VAL A 369 16.85 -9.10 5.65
CA VAL A 369 15.87 -8.44 6.52
C VAL A 369 14.46 -8.89 6.23
N ARG A 370 14.23 -9.86 5.34
CA ARG A 370 12.89 -10.30 4.99
C ARG A 370 12.29 -11.03 6.18
N ARG A 371 11.12 -10.58 6.62
CA ARG A 371 10.29 -11.29 7.57
C ARG A 371 8.91 -11.44 6.97
N LYS A 372 8.41 -12.68 6.94
CA LYS A 372 7.07 -12.97 6.43
C LYS A 372 6.04 -12.59 7.48
N PHE A 373 5.31 -11.51 7.24
CA PHE A 373 4.27 -11.04 8.14
C PHE A 373 3.00 -11.87 7.96
N ASN A 374 2.27 -12.10 9.06
CA ASN A 374 0.93 -12.67 9.01
C ASN A 374 -0.02 -11.76 8.22
N ARG A 375 -0.86 -12.33 7.34
CA ARG A 375 -1.76 -11.55 6.47
C ARG A 375 -3.01 -11.09 7.20
N ALA A 376 -3.59 -9.98 6.72
CA ALA A 376 -4.92 -9.56 7.14
C ALA A 376 -6.02 -10.34 6.40
N TYR A 377 -6.96 -10.91 7.15
CA TYR A 377 -8.17 -11.57 6.65
C TYR A 377 -9.42 -10.72 6.86
N GLY A 378 -9.34 -9.71 7.71
CA GLY A 378 -10.43 -8.83 8.12
C GLY A 378 -11.66 -9.57 8.66
N ARG A 379 -12.76 -8.85 8.87
CA ARG A 379 -13.97 -9.39 9.52
C ARG A 379 -14.70 -10.49 8.73
N ARG A 380 -14.46 -10.56 7.41
CA ARG A 380 -15.10 -11.52 6.50
C ARG A 380 -14.29 -12.81 6.32
N GLY A 381 -13.10 -12.91 6.92
CA GLY A 381 -12.24 -14.09 6.78
C GLY A 381 -11.62 -14.28 5.39
N VAL A 382 -11.70 -13.27 4.52
CA VAL A 382 -11.15 -13.31 3.16
C VAL A 382 -9.81 -12.59 3.16
N GLY A 383 -8.73 -13.31 2.85
CA GLY A 383 -7.37 -12.76 2.81
C GLY A 383 -7.06 -11.94 1.56
N PHE A 384 -5.91 -11.28 1.59
CA PHE A 384 -5.26 -10.75 0.39
C PHE A 384 -4.93 -11.87 -0.59
N ALA A 385 -5.06 -11.62 -1.89
CA ALA A 385 -4.68 -12.52 -2.96
C ALA A 385 -4.19 -11.71 -4.16
N THR A 386 -3.44 -12.35 -5.05
CA THR A 386 -2.86 -11.77 -6.26
C THR A 386 -3.85 -11.01 -7.12
N MET A 387 -3.39 -9.93 -7.75
CA MET A 387 -4.13 -9.22 -8.79
C MET A 387 -4.42 -10.13 -9.99
N GLY A 388 -3.58 -11.13 -10.25
CA GLY A 388 -3.74 -12.10 -11.34
C GLY A 388 -3.77 -11.48 -12.74
N ASN A 389 -4.17 -12.28 -13.72
CA ASN A 389 -4.32 -11.83 -15.10
C ASN A 389 -5.68 -11.15 -15.31
N ARG A 390 -5.66 -9.93 -15.86
CA ARG A 390 -6.88 -9.17 -16.21
C ARG A 390 -7.09 -9.02 -17.71
N ALA A 391 -6.18 -9.51 -18.53
CA ALA A 391 -6.26 -9.36 -19.96
C ALA A 391 -6.29 -10.74 -20.63
N TRP A 392 -7.35 -11.02 -21.38
CA TRP A 392 -7.61 -12.34 -21.96
C TRP A 392 -7.94 -12.23 -23.45
N LEU A 393 -7.50 -13.23 -24.21
CA LEU A 393 -7.92 -13.43 -25.58
C LEU A 393 -9.19 -14.30 -25.57
N ILE A 394 -10.31 -13.72 -25.95
CA ILE A 394 -11.63 -14.35 -25.94
C ILE A 394 -11.96 -14.84 -27.35
N LYS A 395 -12.37 -16.10 -27.45
CA LYS A 395 -12.91 -16.73 -28.68
C LYS A 395 -14.29 -17.31 -28.36
N ARG A 396 -15.26 -17.11 -29.24
CA ARG A 396 -16.57 -17.79 -29.14
C ARG A 396 -16.48 -19.16 -29.83
N GLU A 397 -17.33 -20.10 -29.46
CA GLU A 397 -17.36 -21.39 -30.18
C GLU A 397 -17.90 -21.26 -31.61
N ASP A 398 -18.79 -20.28 -31.85
CA ASP A 398 -19.44 -20.04 -33.15
C ASP A 398 -18.77 -18.93 -33.99
N ASP A 399 -17.62 -18.42 -33.56
CA ASP A 399 -16.88 -17.35 -34.23
C ASP A 399 -15.37 -17.65 -34.26
N GLU A 400 -14.76 -17.55 -35.44
CA GLU A 400 -13.31 -17.71 -35.59
C GLU A 400 -12.52 -16.46 -35.13
N ASN A 401 -13.19 -15.32 -34.97
CA ASN A 401 -12.55 -14.10 -34.50
C ASN A 401 -12.14 -14.20 -33.03
N ARG A 402 -11.06 -13.49 -32.71
CA ARG A 402 -10.52 -13.37 -31.36
C ARG A 402 -10.56 -11.93 -30.90
N TYR A 403 -10.94 -11.74 -29.64
CA TYR A 403 -11.14 -10.43 -29.05
C TYR A 403 -10.26 -10.26 -27.82
N ILE A 404 -9.59 -9.12 -27.69
CA ILE A 404 -8.88 -8.80 -26.45
C ILE A 404 -9.89 -8.24 -25.46
N PHE A 405 -10.06 -8.89 -24.32
CA PHE A 405 -10.80 -8.35 -23.20
C PHE A 405 -9.85 -7.93 -22.08
N LYS A 406 -9.98 -6.68 -21.61
CA LYS A 406 -9.26 -6.15 -20.45
C LYS A 406 -10.27 -5.83 -19.36
N SER A 407 -10.18 -6.54 -18.23
CA SER A 407 -11.02 -6.31 -17.07
C SER A 407 -10.36 -5.34 -16.09
N GLU A 408 -11.17 -4.57 -15.36
CA GLU A 408 -10.70 -3.78 -14.22
C GLU A 408 -10.58 -4.63 -12.94
N GLU A 409 -11.26 -5.78 -12.88
CA GLU A 409 -11.27 -6.67 -11.71
C GLU A 409 -10.73 -8.08 -12.07
N ARG A 410 -10.52 -8.92 -11.03
CA ARG A 410 -10.00 -10.29 -11.19
C ARG A 410 -11.03 -11.28 -11.74
N TYR A 411 -12.29 -10.99 -11.52
CA TYR A 411 -13.39 -11.76 -12.08
C TYR A 411 -13.60 -11.30 -13.53
N ILE A 412 -13.56 -12.25 -14.45
CA ILE A 412 -13.67 -12.00 -15.88
C ILE A 412 -15.12 -12.23 -16.27
N ASP A 413 -15.88 -11.13 -16.30
CA ASP A 413 -17.32 -11.13 -16.58
C ASP A 413 -17.61 -11.13 -18.09
N LEU A 414 -17.69 -12.32 -18.68
CA LEU A 414 -17.97 -12.46 -20.12
C LEU A 414 -19.42 -12.10 -20.46
N ALA A 415 -20.37 -12.28 -19.53
CA ALA A 415 -21.75 -11.81 -19.73
C ALA A 415 -21.76 -10.30 -20.01
N ARG A 416 -20.99 -9.53 -19.23
CA ARG A 416 -20.83 -8.09 -19.45
C ARG A 416 -20.12 -7.78 -20.76
N PHE A 417 -19.02 -8.48 -21.06
CA PHE A 417 -18.24 -8.28 -22.30
C PHE A 417 -19.10 -8.44 -23.56
N PHE A 418 -19.91 -9.49 -23.60
CA PHE A 418 -20.76 -9.80 -24.76
C PHE A 418 -22.11 -9.06 -24.76
N GLY A 419 -22.51 -8.49 -23.63
CA GLY A 419 -23.74 -7.72 -23.47
C GLY A 419 -24.99 -8.54 -23.83
N LYS A 420 -25.74 -8.07 -24.83
CA LYS A 420 -26.99 -8.73 -25.29
C LYS A 420 -26.77 -9.86 -26.30
N THR A 421 -25.53 -10.14 -26.68
CA THR A 421 -25.22 -11.18 -27.66
C THR A 421 -25.57 -12.56 -27.09
N GLU A 422 -26.34 -13.35 -27.83
CA GLU A 422 -26.61 -14.74 -27.46
C GLU A 422 -25.36 -15.60 -27.68
N ILE A 423 -24.85 -16.17 -26.59
CA ILE A 423 -23.65 -16.99 -26.55
C ILE A 423 -23.86 -18.09 -25.53
N GLU A 424 -23.64 -19.34 -25.95
CA GLU A 424 -23.72 -20.50 -25.07
C GLU A 424 -22.39 -20.80 -24.38
N SER A 425 -21.27 -20.49 -25.05
CA SER A 425 -19.93 -20.90 -24.65
C SER A 425 -18.84 -19.99 -25.23
N ALA A 426 -17.73 -19.87 -24.51
CA ALA A 426 -16.55 -19.14 -24.96
C ALA A 426 -15.30 -19.68 -24.30
N THR A 427 -14.16 -19.46 -24.95
CA THR A 427 -12.84 -19.73 -24.42
C THR A 427 -12.11 -18.42 -24.14
N ALA A 428 -11.54 -18.29 -22.94
CA ALA A 428 -10.59 -17.24 -22.59
C ALA A 428 -9.20 -17.85 -22.50
N SER A 429 -8.22 -17.27 -23.19
CA SER A 429 -6.84 -17.77 -23.20
C SER A 429 -5.80 -16.68 -22.97
N VAL A 430 -4.66 -17.06 -22.40
CA VAL A 430 -3.50 -16.20 -22.20
C VAL A 430 -2.23 -17.03 -22.24
N GLU A 431 -1.16 -16.48 -22.82
CA GLU A 431 0.17 -17.07 -22.72
C GLU A 431 0.85 -16.60 -21.44
N VAL A 432 1.28 -17.53 -20.61
CA VAL A 432 2.02 -17.27 -19.36
C VAL A 432 3.48 -17.60 -19.63
N PHE A 433 4.31 -16.58 -19.76
CA PHE A 433 5.75 -16.76 -19.83
C PHE A 433 6.31 -16.94 -18.42
N SER A 434 7.05 -18.01 -18.17
CA SER A 434 7.75 -18.25 -16.90
C SER A 434 9.25 -18.22 -17.12
N LYS A 435 9.98 -17.42 -16.34
CA LYS A 435 11.44 -17.27 -16.46
C LYS A 435 12.20 -18.57 -16.22
N TYR A 436 11.67 -19.46 -15.39
CA TYR A 436 12.20 -20.78 -15.10
C TYR A 436 11.05 -21.77 -14.90
N ALA A 437 11.33 -23.06 -14.99
CA ALA A 437 10.35 -24.08 -14.64
C ALA A 437 10.02 -24.01 -13.15
N GLN A 438 8.73 -23.92 -12.81
CA GLN A 438 8.29 -23.78 -11.42
C GLN A 438 6.95 -24.44 -11.14
N LYS A 439 6.76 -24.81 -9.87
CA LYS A 439 5.49 -25.31 -9.35
C LYS A 439 4.68 -24.14 -8.80
N GLY A 440 3.37 -24.27 -8.82
CA GLY A 440 2.46 -23.33 -8.21
C GLY A 440 1.08 -23.93 -8.05
N LYS A 441 0.13 -23.07 -7.71
CA LYS A 441 -1.30 -23.37 -7.70
C LYS A 441 -2.02 -22.56 -8.77
N LEU A 442 -3.07 -23.14 -9.33
CA LEU A 442 -4.12 -22.39 -9.99
C LEU A 442 -5.33 -22.33 -9.05
N TRP A 443 -5.69 -21.12 -8.62
CA TRP A 443 -6.95 -20.87 -7.94
C TRP A 443 -8.00 -20.51 -8.98
N ALA A 444 -9.03 -21.34 -9.11
CA ALA A 444 -10.00 -21.27 -10.18
C ALA A 444 -11.44 -21.32 -9.68
N SER A 445 -12.34 -20.61 -10.35
CA SER A 445 -13.77 -20.51 -10.03
C SER A 445 -14.54 -20.03 -11.25
N ALA A 446 -15.80 -20.43 -11.41
CA ALA A 446 -16.67 -19.96 -12.49
C ALA A 446 -18.14 -19.98 -12.07
N ASP A 447 -19.00 -19.22 -12.74
CA ASP A 447 -20.45 -19.25 -12.46
C ASP A 447 -21.10 -20.58 -12.84
N GLY A 448 -20.70 -21.11 -14.00
CA GLY A 448 -21.23 -22.33 -14.57
C GLY A 448 -20.17 -23.39 -14.76
N LYS A 449 -20.39 -24.24 -15.77
CA LYS A 449 -19.43 -25.28 -16.14
C LYS A 449 -18.15 -24.65 -16.71
N MET A 450 -17.02 -25.23 -16.33
CA MET A 450 -15.70 -24.74 -16.71
C MET A 450 -14.75 -25.90 -16.94
N ILE A 451 -13.97 -25.83 -18.01
CA ILE A 451 -12.81 -26.69 -18.24
C ILE A 451 -11.59 -25.79 -18.31
N ILE A 452 -10.52 -26.14 -17.59
CA ILE A 452 -9.23 -25.45 -17.71
C ILE A 452 -8.20 -26.38 -18.29
N GLU A 453 -7.47 -25.86 -19.28
CA GLU A 453 -6.34 -26.52 -19.91
C GLU A 453 -5.07 -25.70 -19.70
N LEU A 454 -3.97 -26.40 -19.43
CA LEU A 454 -2.63 -25.84 -19.40
C LEU A 454 -1.79 -26.60 -20.42
N ASN A 455 -1.26 -25.90 -21.43
CA ASN A 455 -0.51 -26.49 -22.54
C ASN A 455 -1.28 -27.60 -23.29
N GLY A 456 -2.61 -27.44 -23.41
CA GLY A 456 -3.50 -28.41 -24.05
C GLY A 456 -3.84 -29.64 -23.19
N GLU A 457 -3.26 -29.76 -21.99
CA GLU A 457 -3.64 -30.79 -21.02
C GLU A 457 -4.76 -30.27 -20.14
N ARG A 458 -5.85 -31.04 -20.03
CA ARG A 458 -6.96 -30.72 -19.14
C ARG A 458 -6.55 -30.92 -17.68
N ILE A 459 -6.58 -29.84 -16.90
CA ILE A 459 -6.17 -29.84 -15.49
C ILE A 459 -7.34 -29.63 -14.52
N LEU A 460 -8.50 -29.16 -15.00
CA LEU A 460 -9.70 -28.98 -14.19
C LEU A 460 -10.97 -29.15 -15.02
N THR A 461 -11.98 -29.78 -14.41
CA THR A 461 -13.37 -29.77 -14.88
C THR A 461 -14.30 -29.43 -13.73
N LYS A 462 -15.11 -28.40 -13.89
CA LYS A 462 -16.28 -28.08 -13.06
C LYS A 462 -17.53 -28.44 -13.86
N GLU A 463 -18.29 -29.43 -13.39
CA GLU A 463 -19.57 -29.85 -14.01
C GLU A 463 -20.80 -29.19 -13.38
N THR A 464 -20.63 -28.55 -12.22
CA THR A 464 -21.71 -27.94 -11.45
C THR A 464 -22.00 -26.50 -11.91
N GLU A 465 -23.26 -26.07 -11.72
CA GLU A 465 -23.72 -24.70 -12.01
C GLU A 465 -24.17 -23.97 -10.73
N ASN A 466 -23.43 -24.21 -9.64
CA ASN A 466 -23.70 -23.67 -8.31
C ASN A 466 -23.34 -22.16 -8.16
N GLY A 467 -22.85 -21.51 -9.22
CA GLY A 467 -22.36 -20.13 -9.16
C GLY A 467 -20.88 -20.03 -8.80
N HIS A 468 -20.34 -18.80 -8.89
CA HIS A 468 -18.95 -18.52 -8.57
C HIS A 468 -18.72 -18.46 -7.05
N ARG A 469 -17.65 -19.12 -6.59
CA ARG A 469 -17.14 -19.03 -5.21
C ARG A 469 -15.63 -18.87 -5.24
N PHE A 470 -15.11 -17.81 -4.63
CA PHE A 470 -13.71 -17.43 -4.72
C PHE A 470 -12.79 -18.57 -4.32
N ALA A 471 -11.85 -18.90 -5.20
CA ALA A 471 -10.90 -19.99 -5.04
C ALA A 471 -11.58 -21.35 -4.71
N GLU A 472 -12.73 -21.63 -5.35
CA GLU A 472 -13.44 -22.91 -5.25
C GLU A 472 -12.51 -24.11 -5.49
N TYR A 473 -11.67 -24.02 -6.52
CA TYR A 473 -10.65 -25.01 -6.85
C TYR A 473 -9.27 -24.44 -6.63
N LYS A 474 -8.39 -25.22 -6.00
CA LYS A 474 -6.96 -24.92 -5.84
C LYS A 474 -6.17 -26.14 -6.31
N ILE A 475 -5.65 -26.10 -7.52
CA ILE A 475 -4.97 -27.25 -8.14
C ILE A 475 -3.48 -27.02 -8.27
N ASP A 476 -2.69 -28.07 -8.07
CA ASP A 476 -1.25 -28.03 -8.35
C ASP A 476 -1.00 -27.94 -9.84
N ILE A 477 -0.10 -27.03 -10.22
CA ILE A 477 0.32 -26.84 -11.60
C ILE A 477 1.85 -26.81 -11.69
N LYS A 478 2.34 -27.09 -12.90
CA LYS A 478 3.75 -26.95 -13.26
C LYS A 478 3.85 -26.09 -14.51
N LEU A 479 4.50 -24.94 -14.39
CA LEU A 479 4.88 -24.13 -15.53
C LEU A 479 6.23 -24.62 -16.04
N LYS A 480 6.32 -24.81 -17.36
CA LYS A 480 7.60 -25.00 -18.05
C LYS A 480 8.32 -23.66 -18.13
N GLU A 481 9.64 -23.70 -18.24
CA GLU A 481 10.38 -22.50 -18.64
C GLU A 481 9.92 -22.06 -20.03
N GLY A 482 9.76 -20.75 -20.21
CA GLY A 482 9.20 -20.17 -21.43
C GLY A 482 7.68 -20.08 -21.42
N SER A 483 7.08 -20.23 -22.60
CA SER A 483 5.64 -20.00 -22.79
C SER A 483 4.78 -21.18 -22.35
N ASN A 484 3.72 -20.89 -21.60
CA ASN A 484 2.69 -21.83 -21.19
C ASN A 484 1.32 -21.30 -21.57
N LEU A 485 0.52 -22.04 -22.34
CA LEU A 485 -0.83 -21.60 -22.72
C LEU A 485 -1.84 -22.00 -21.65
N LEU A 486 -2.48 -21.01 -21.02
CA LEU A 486 -3.61 -21.23 -20.10
C LEU A 486 -4.91 -20.90 -20.82
N SER A 487 -5.82 -21.87 -20.90
CA SER A 487 -7.13 -21.74 -21.55
C SER A 487 -8.24 -22.12 -20.58
N VAL A 488 -9.27 -21.28 -20.51
CA VAL A 488 -10.47 -21.48 -19.71
C VAL A 488 -11.66 -21.54 -20.65
N HIS A 489 -12.27 -22.71 -20.75
CA HIS A 489 -13.46 -22.96 -21.55
C HIS A 489 -14.68 -22.88 -20.63
N LEU A 490 -15.66 -22.05 -20.98
CA LEU A 490 -16.81 -21.75 -20.15
C LEU A 490 -18.10 -22.03 -20.90
N LYS A 491 -19.09 -22.55 -20.16
CA LYS A 491 -20.47 -22.60 -20.61
C LYS A 491 -21.31 -21.61 -19.79
N LYS A 492 -22.09 -20.77 -20.48
CA LYS A 492 -23.04 -19.86 -19.86
C LYS A 492 -24.12 -20.66 -19.12
N CYS A 493 -24.50 -20.20 -17.94
CA CYS A 493 -25.61 -20.75 -17.17
C CYS A 493 -26.51 -19.62 -16.64
N GLU A 494 -27.60 -19.97 -15.96
CA GLU A 494 -28.53 -19.00 -15.38
C GLU A 494 -27.89 -18.11 -14.30
N LYS A 495 -26.81 -18.59 -13.65
CA LYS A 495 -26.12 -17.85 -12.59
C LYS A 495 -25.17 -16.78 -13.13
N GLY A 496 -24.68 -16.91 -14.36
CA GLY A 496 -23.72 -15.98 -14.94
C GLY A 496 -22.88 -16.58 -16.06
N PHE A 497 -21.88 -15.81 -16.46
CA PHE A 497 -20.92 -16.22 -17.48
C PHE A 497 -19.58 -15.54 -17.23
N GLY A 498 -18.89 -15.98 -16.19
CA GLY A 498 -17.57 -15.48 -15.86
C GLY A 498 -16.78 -16.43 -14.97
N PHE A 499 -15.53 -16.05 -14.75
CA PHE A 499 -14.56 -16.89 -14.05
C PHE A 499 -13.47 -16.09 -13.34
N THR A 500 -12.71 -16.80 -12.51
CA THR A 500 -11.44 -16.34 -11.94
C THR A 500 -10.42 -17.44 -12.15
N ALA A 501 -9.21 -17.08 -12.58
CA ALA A 501 -8.07 -17.99 -12.75
C ALA A 501 -6.79 -17.27 -12.32
N LEU A 502 -6.27 -17.63 -11.14
CA LEU A 502 -5.11 -16.98 -10.52
C LEU A 502 -3.96 -17.97 -10.39
N LEU A 503 -2.80 -17.63 -10.96
CA LEU A 503 -1.56 -18.39 -10.77
C LEU A 503 -0.83 -17.86 -9.55
N CYS A 504 -0.82 -18.65 -8.48
CA CYS A 504 -0.35 -18.21 -7.18
C CYS A 504 0.30 -19.34 -6.36
N ASN A 505 0.84 -19.01 -5.19
CA ASN A 505 1.25 -19.98 -4.18
C ASN A 505 0.04 -20.44 -3.32
N ASP A 506 0.30 -21.24 -2.28
CA ASP A 506 -0.71 -21.75 -1.35
C ASP A 506 -1.44 -20.66 -0.54
N GLU A 507 -0.83 -19.49 -0.43
CA GLU A 507 -1.35 -18.34 0.33
C GLU A 507 -2.01 -17.29 -0.55
N GLY A 508 -1.99 -17.50 -1.87
CA GLY A 508 -2.60 -16.60 -2.84
C GLY A 508 -1.68 -15.50 -3.37
N ASP A 509 -0.37 -15.49 -3.09
CA ASP A 509 0.56 -14.58 -3.79
C ASP A 509 0.79 -15.06 -5.21
N GLY A 510 0.81 -14.13 -6.14
CA GLY A 510 1.14 -14.36 -7.53
C GLY A 510 2.51 -15.02 -7.63
N LEU A 511 2.62 -15.99 -8.53
CA LEU A 511 3.92 -16.60 -8.80
C LEU A 511 4.90 -15.51 -9.25
N TYR A 512 6.14 -15.59 -8.75
CA TYR A 512 7.18 -14.67 -9.14
C TYR A 512 7.71 -15.01 -10.54
N ASN A 513 8.25 -14.00 -11.23
CA ASN A 513 8.92 -14.16 -12.52
C ASN A 513 8.03 -14.78 -13.62
N ILE A 514 6.73 -14.49 -13.59
CA ILE A 514 5.81 -14.78 -14.69
C ILE A 514 5.31 -13.50 -15.34
N GLU A 515 5.01 -13.59 -16.64
CA GLU A 515 4.39 -12.51 -17.42
C GLU A 515 3.19 -13.06 -18.19
N TYR A 516 2.08 -12.32 -18.18
CA TYR A 516 0.92 -12.62 -19.00
C TYR A 516 1.03 -11.90 -20.35
N ARG A 517 0.95 -12.65 -21.44
CA ARG A 517 1.11 -12.17 -22.82
C ARG A 517 -0.13 -12.53 -23.63
N ILE A 518 -0.69 -11.54 -24.30
CA ILE A 518 -1.74 -11.75 -25.30
C ILE A 518 -1.08 -11.72 -26.68
N LYS A 519 -1.15 -12.84 -27.39
CA LYS A 519 -0.78 -12.92 -28.80
C LYS A 519 -2.07 -13.02 -29.61
N VAL A 520 -2.35 -12.00 -30.42
CA VAL A 520 -3.52 -11.97 -31.33
C VAL A 520 -3.24 -12.81 -32.55
#